data_AF-A0A0B1S1K9-F1
#
_entry.id   AF-A0A0B1S1K9-F1
#
_cell.length_a   1.000
_cell.length_b   1.000
_cell.length_c   1.000
_cell.angle_alpha   90.00
_cell.angle_beta   90.00
_cell.angle_gamma   90.00
#
_symmetry.space_group_name_H-M   'P 1'
#
loop_
_entity.id
_entity.type
_entity.pdbx_description
1 polymer ?
#
loop_
_entity_poly.entity_id
_entity_poly.type
_entity_poly.pdbx_seq_one_letter_code
_entity_poly.pdbx_strand_id
1 'polypeptide(L)'
;MDFKRLFENYENTGKVEECELKGHVPSWLKGTMLRNGPGMFKIGDTEYRHWFDGMAYIQRYHFVDGKMFYSARYLESDDYKKNMKAQRIVATSFGTRTFPDPCKTIFQRFVENSRKTRIAKEESCYHCNELHTRRKLLRNLNDRIASARTPPPLYRPMPCKNT
;
A
#
# COMPACT_ATOMS: atom_id res chain seq x y z
N MET A 1 -7.16 -0.67 28.80
CA MET A 1 -7.10 -0.38 27.36
C MET A 1 -6.88 -1.70 26.65
N ASP A 2 -7.73 -2.03 25.67
CA ASP A 2 -7.59 -3.25 24.88
C ASP A 2 -6.68 -2.99 23.67
N PHE A 3 -5.50 -3.59 23.66
CA PHE A 3 -4.51 -3.45 22.58
C PHE A 3 -4.74 -4.43 21.44
N LYS A 4 -5.69 -5.36 21.56
CA LYS A 4 -5.94 -6.40 20.56
C LYS A 4 -6.26 -5.82 19.19
N ARG A 5 -7.03 -4.73 19.15
CA ARG A 5 -7.41 -4.00 17.92
C ARG A 5 -6.22 -3.41 17.15
N LEU A 6 -5.04 -3.28 17.75
CA LEU A 6 -3.84 -2.82 17.04
C LEU A 6 -3.24 -3.91 16.12
N PHE A 7 -3.57 -5.18 16.36
CA PHE A 7 -3.02 -6.33 15.65
C PHE A 7 -4.07 -7.05 14.79
N GLU A 8 -5.17 -6.36 14.50
CA GLU A 8 -6.25 -6.85 13.62
C GLU A 8 -6.12 -6.25 12.22
N ASN A 9 -6.75 -6.90 11.24
CA ASN A 9 -6.76 -6.40 9.87
C ASN A 9 -7.66 -5.17 9.75
N TYR A 10 -7.15 -4.10 9.16
CA TYR A 10 -7.94 -2.93 8.79
C TYR A 10 -8.57 -3.07 7.39
N GLU A 11 -9.64 -2.34 7.17
CA GLU A 11 -10.27 -2.24 5.86
C GLU A 11 -9.84 -0.96 5.15
N ASN A 12 -9.58 -1.06 3.85
CA ASN A 12 -9.32 0.11 3.02
C ASN A 12 -10.52 1.04 3.01
N THR A 13 -10.28 2.34 3.14
CA THR A 13 -11.34 3.34 2.95
C THR A 13 -11.71 3.39 1.47
N GLY A 14 -12.99 3.16 1.15
CA GLY A 14 -13.53 3.25 -0.21
C GLY A 14 -13.46 4.68 -0.75
N LYS A 15 -14.00 5.64 0.02
CA LYS A 15 -13.97 7.08 -0.24
C LYS A 15 -13.25 7.83 0.88
N VAL A 16 -13.01 9.12 0.65
CA VAL A 16 -12.48 10.01 1.68
C VAL A 16 -13.62 10.36 2.62
N GLU A 17 -13.41 10.20 3.92
CA GLU A 17 -14.41 10.46 4.96
C GLU A 17 -14.10 11.77 5.68
N GLU A 18 -15.09 12.62 5.89
CA GLU A 18 -14.98 13.79 6.77
C GLU A 18 -15.14 13.34 8.23
N CYS A 19 -14.22 13.74 9.11
CA CYS A 19 -14.23 13.30 10.50
C CYS A 19 -14.97 14.29 11.40
N GLU A 20 -15.70 13.75 12.38
CA GLU A 20 -16.24 14.54 13.48
C GLU A 20 -15.11 15.09 14.35
N LEU A 21 -15.08 16.41 14.54
CA LEU A 21 -14.05 17.10 15.31
C LEU A 21 -14.54 17.39 16.72
N LYS A 22 -13.70 17.08 17.71
CA LYS A 22 -13.87 17.56 19.09
C LYS A 22 -12.92 18.74 19.31
N GLY A 23 -13.48 19.94 19.49
CA GLY A 23 -12.72 21.20 19.55
C GLY A 23 -12.59 21.86 18.17
N HIS A 24 -11.56 22.69 17.99
CA HIS A 24 -11.36 23.48 16.77
C HIS A 24 -9.97 23.23 16.14
N VAL A 25 -9.95 23.02 14.82
CA VAL A 25 -8.70 22.93 14.05
C VAL A 25 -8.10 24.33 13.93
N PRO A 26 -6.83 24.55 14.31
CA PRO A 26 -6.19 25.87 14.19
C PRO A 26 -6.16 26.36 12.74
N SER A 27 -6.42 27.66 12.52
CA SER A 27 -6.49 28.26 11.18
C SER A 27 -5.20 28.16 10.36
N TRP A 28 -4.06 28.07 11.04
CA TRP A 28 -2.75 27.89 10.42
C TRP A 28 -2.46 26.43 10.00
N LEU A 29 -3.24 25.45 10.47
CA LEU A 29 -3.04 24.04 10.15
C LEU A 29 -3.71 23.70 8.82
N LYS A 30 -2.92 23.73 7.75
CA LYS A 30 -3.35 23.31 6.41
C LYS A 30 -2.32 22.37 5.81
N GLY A 31 -2.76 21.19 5.40
CA GLY A 31 -1.86 20.21 4.79
C GLY A 31 -2.30 18.77 4.99
N THR A 32 -1.38 17.86 4.73
CA THR A 32 -1.62 16.42 4.80
C THR A 32 -0.56 15.74 5.64
N MET A 33 -0.97 15.04 6.70
CA MET A 33 -0.13 14.13 7.45
C MET A 33 -0.31 12.72 6.89
N LEU A 34 0.80 12.07 6.55
CA LEU A 34 0.83 10.67 6.14
C LEU A 34 1.49 9.84 7.24
N ARG A 35 0.86 8.72 7.59
CA ARG A 35 1.39 7.76 8.56
C ARG A 35 1.44 6.38 7.93
N ASN A 36 2.60 5.74 7.98
CA ASN A 36 2.76 4.33 7.64
C ASN A 36 2.75 3.50 8.93
N GLY A 37 2.18 2.31 8.84
CA GLY A 37 2.20 1.30 9.89
C GLY A 37 1.69 -0.04 9.36
N PRO A 38 1.79 -1.12 10.15
CA PRO A 38 1.15 -2.38 9.80
C PRO A 38 -0.37 -2.22 9.88
N GLY A 39 -1.09 -2.82 8.94
CA GLY A 39 -2.55 -2.87 9.00
C GLY A 39 -3.16 -4.23 8.66
N MET A 40 -2.36 -5.21 8.22
CA MET A 40 -2.84 -6.56 7.94
C MET A 40 -1.90 -7.57 8.56
N PHE A 41 -2.41 -8.35 9.50
CA PHE A 41 -1.68 -9.35 10.27
C PHE A 41 -2.05 -10.78 9.88
N LYS A 42 -3.23 -10.98 9.26
CA LYS A 42 -3.72 -12.29 8.81
C LYS A 42 -4.07 -12.28 7.32
N ILE A 43 -3.66 -13.31 6.59
CA ILE A 43 -3.99 -13.51 5.16
C ILE A 43 -4.39 -14.98 4.98
N GLY A 44 -5.66 -15.21 4.65
CA GLY A 44 -6.24 -16.56 4.63
C GLY A 44 -6.07 -17.24 6.00
N ASP A 45 -5.48 -18.43 5.99
CA ASP A 45 -5.21 -19.22 7.19
C ASP A 45 -3.83 -18.95 7.82
N THR A 46 -3.06 -18.02 7.25
CA THR A 46 -1.72 -17.67 7.74
C THR A 46 -1.71 -16.33 8.46
N GLU A 47 -0.92 -16.23 9.54
CA GLU A 47 -0.76 -15.02 10.33
C GLU A 47 0.72 -14.65 10.52
N TYR A 48 0.98 -13.35 10.61
CA TYR A 48 2.29 -12.82 10.96
C TYR A 48 2.54 -12.98 12.46
N ARG A 49 3.75 -13.39 12.81
CA ARG A 49 4.16 -13.65 14.21
C ARG A 49 4.78 -12.44 14.89
N HIS A 50 5.09 -11.41 14.12
CA HIS A 50 5.76 -10.22 14.62
C HIS A 50 4.99 -8.97 14.21
N TRP A 51 4.86 -8.03 15.13
CA TRP A 51 4.13 -6.78 14.92
C TRP A 51 4.67 -5.91 13.78
N PHE A 52 5.96 -5.99 13.46
CA PHE A 52 6.55 -5.31 12.30
C PHE A 52 6.39 -6.05 10.96
N ASP A 53 5.81 -7.25 10.94
CA ASP A 53 5.68 -8.01 9.70
C ASP A 53 4.37 -7.75 8.96
N GLY A 54 3.42 -7.03 9.58
CA GLY A 54 2.13 -6.75 8.96
C GLY A 54 2.28 -6.07 7.58
N MET A 55 1.25 -6.14 6.74
CA MET A 55 1.29 -5.41 5.47
C MET A 55 1.21 -3.90 5.71
N ALA A 56 2.01 -3.12 4.97
CA ALA A 56 2.03 -1.67 5.09
C ALA A 56 0.67 -1.04 4.75
N TYR A 57 0.17 -0.23 5.68
CA TYR A 57 -1.11 0.45 5.63
C TYR A 57 -0.88 1.95 5.80
N ILE A 58 -1.19 2.70 4.75
CA ILE A 58 -0.95 4.14 4.69
C ILE A 58 -2.21 4.86 5.12
N GLN A 59 -2.08 5.65 6.18
CA GLN A 59 -3.12 6.52 6.71
C GLN A 59 -2.84 7.96 6.28
N ARG A 60 -3.89 8.66 5.84
CA ARG A 60 -3.85 10.06 5.40
C ARG A 60 -4.83 10.88 6.22
N TYR A 61 -4.32 11.95 6.82
CA TYR A 61 -5.09 12.97 7.54
C TYR A 61 -4.90 14.29 6.81
N HIS A 62 -5.96 14.83 6.20
CA HIS A 62 -5.92 16.04 5.42
C HIS A 62 -6.71 17.15 6.11
N PHE A 63 -6.05 18.27 6.38
CA PHE A 63 -6.63 19.44 7.06
C PHE A 63 -6.80 20.57 6.05
N VAL A 64 -8.03 21.04 5.91
CA VAL A 64 -8.39 22.16 5.04
C VAL A 64 -9.66 22.83 5.56
N ASP A 65 -9.66 24.17 5.58
CA ASP A 65 -10.82 24.99 5.96
C ASP A 65 -11.48 24.61 7.29
N GLY A 66 -10.66 24.32 8.30
CA GLY A 66 -11.12 23.92 9.64
C GLY A 66 -11.68 22.49 9.73
N LYS A 67 -11.65 21.72 8.63
CA LYS A 67 -12.12 20.34 8.55
C LYS A 67 -10.95 19.34 8.50
N MET A 68 -11.22 18.11 8.91
CA MET A 68 -10.29 16.98 8.78
C MET A 68 -10.92 15.88 7.94
N PHE A 69 -10.19 15.43 6.92
CA PHE A 69 -10.56 14.32 6.07
C PHE A 69 -9.61 13.15 6.27
N TYR A 70 -10.16 11.96 6.42
CA TYR A 70 -9.43 10.71 6.60
C TYR A 70 -9.58 9.79 5.39
N SER A 71 -8.50 9.10 5.05
CA SER A 71 -8.52 7.98 4.11
C SER A 71 -7.32 7.10 4.39
N ALA A 72 -7.46 5.78 4.23
CA ALA A 72 -6.36 4.86 4.42
C ALA A 72 -6.45 3.67 3.49
N ARG A 73 -5.30 3.22 3.00
CA ARG A 73 -5.20 2.09 2.06
C ARG A 73 -3.91 1.30 2.25
N TYR A 74 -3.97 0.00 1.96
CA TYR A 74 -2.79 -0.84 1.84
C TYR A 74 -1.87 -0.35 0.72
N LEU A 75 -0.57 -0.40 1.00
CA LEU A 75 0.44 -0.22 -0.03
C LEU A 75 0.51 -1.50 -0.88
N GLU A 76 0.15 -1.39 -2.15
CA GLU A 76 0.18 -2.50 -3.12
C GLU A 76 1.62 -2.82 -3.58
N SER A 77 2.48 -3.19 -2.64
CA SER A 77 3.82 -3.69 -2.90
C SER A 77 3.79 -5.03 -3.64
N ASP A 78 4.95 -5.46 -4.16
CA ASP A 78 5.05 -6.76 -4.80
C ASP A 78 4.74 -7.91 -3.82
N ASP A 79 5.13 -7.77 -2.56
CA ASP A 79 4.82 -8.73 -1.51
C ASP A 79 3.32 -8.75 -1.20
N TYR A 80 2.66 -7.58 -1.18
CA TYR A 80 1.20 -7.50 -1.05
C TYR A 80 0.52 -8.26 -2.19
N LYS A 81 0.90 -7.99 -3.44
CA LYS A 81 0.30 -8.63 -4.61
C LYS A 81 0.53 -10.14 -4.62
N LYS A 82 1.73 -10.60 -4.25
CA LYS A 82 2.05 -12.03 -4.13
C LYS A 82 1.21 -12.71 -3.05
N ASN A 83 1.12 -12.11 -1.87
CA ASN A 83 0.36 -12.65 -0.74
C ASN A 83 -1.15 -12.69 -1.05
N MET A 84 -1.71 -11.60 -1.62
CA MET A 84 -3.12 -11.55 -2.04
C MET A 84 -3.43 -12.55 -3.13
N LYS A 85 -2.54 -12.73 -4.12
CA LYS A 85 -2.74 -13.72 -5.20
C LYS A 85 -2.71 -15.15 -4.66
N ALA A 86 -1.86 -15.43 -3.68
CA ALA A 86 -1.72 -16.74 -3.08
C ALA A 86 -2.73 -17.02 -1.95
N GLN A 87 -3.48 -16.01 -1.49
CA GLN A 87 -4.35 -16.05 -0.32
C GLN A 87 -3.65 -16.59 0.94
N ARG A 88 -2.34 -16.35 1.05
CA ARG A 88 -1.49 -16.73 2.18
C ARG A 88 -0.20 -15.91 2.18
N ILE A 89 0.48 -15.83 3.31
CA ILE A 89 1.80 -15.20 3.41
C ILE A 89 2.80 -16.10 2.66
N VAL A 90 3.33 -15.60 1.55
CA VAL A 90 4.34 -16.28 0.73
C VAL A 90 5.69 -15.57 0.79
N ALA A 91 5.68 -14.24 0.93
CA ALA A 91 6.90 -13.46 1.12
C ALA A 91 7.40 -13.60 2.57
N THR A 92 8.66 -14.00 2.72
CA THR A 92 9.32 -14.07 4.02
C THR A 92 9.55 -12.64 4.53
N SER A 93 9.15 -12.38 5.77
CA SER A 93 9.35 -11.09 6.45
C SER A 93 10.29 -11.27 7.64
N PHE A 94 10.55 -10.19 8.37
CA PHE A 94 11.55 -10.12 9.44
C PHE A 94 11.36 -11.20 10.52
N GLY A 95 10.15 -11.33 11.09
CA GLY A 95 9.84 -12.31 12.15
C GLY A 95 9.07 -13.54 11.69
N THR A 96 8.61 -13.58 10.44
CA THR A 96 7.72 -14.62 9.90
C THR A 96 8.39 -15.28 8.71
N ARG A 97 9.06 -16.40 8.99
CA ARG A 97 9.63 -17.26 7.95
C ARG A 97 8.51 -18.05 7.27
N THR A 98 8.38 -17.87 5.97
CA THR A 98 7.43 -18.61 5.14
C THR A 98 8.17 -19.65 4.31
N PHE A 99 7.58 -20.83 4.21
CA PHE A 99 8.10 -21.85 3.31
C PHE A 99 7.59 -21.56 1.89
N PRO A 100 8.48 -21.50 0.88
CA PRO A 100 8.06 -21.40 -0.50
C PRO A 100 7.23 -22.63 -0.87
N ASP A 101 6.35 -22.45 -1.86
CA ASP A 101 5.55 -23.54 -2.42
C ASP A 101 6.45 -24.74 -2.78
N PRO A 102 6.16 -25.96 -2.29
CA PRO A 102 6.97 -27.14 -2.55
C PRO A 102 7.20 -27.36 -4.05
N CYS A 103 6.17 -27.15 -4.87
CA CYS A 103 6.24 -27.34 -6.31
C CYS A 103 7.15 -26.31 -6.97
N LYS A 104 7.13 -25.04 -6.53
CA LYS A 104 8.04 -24.02 -7.05
C LYS A 104 9.50 -24.31 -6.67
N THR A 105 9.72 -24.86 -5.49
CA THR A 105 11.06 -25.21 -5.00
C THR A 105 11.66 -26.37 -5.80
N ILE A 106 10.86 -27.36 -6.19
CA ILE A 106 11.30 -28.50 -7.00
C ILE A 106 11.66 -28.05 -8.42
N PHE A 107 10.82 -27.26 -9.09
CA PHE A 107 11.10 -26.73 -10.43
C PHE A 107 12.26 -25.72 -10.44
N GLN A 108 12.37 -24.85 -9.43
CA GLN A 108 13.52 -23.95 -9.29
C GLN A 108 14.82 -24.73 -9.16
N ARG A 109 14.89 -25.77 -8.32
CA ARG A 109 16.10 -26.60 -8.18
C ARG A 109 16.53 -27.27 -9.48
N PHE A 110 15.57 -27.68 -10.32
CA PHE A 110 15.88 -28.24 -11.64
C PHE A 110 16.44 -27.20 -12.62
N VAL A 111 15.97 -25.94 -12.55
CA VAL A 111 16.42 -24.84 -13.43
C VAL A 111 17.69 -24.16 -12.89
N GLU A 112 17.90 -24.13 -11.57
CA GLU A 112 19.06 -23.50 -10.92
C GLU A 112 20.32 -24.35 -11.01
N ASN A 113 20.21 -25.68 -11.19
CA ASN A 113 21.35 -26.55 -11.49
C ASN A 113 22.04 -26.23 -12.82
N SER A 114 21.44 -25.39 -13.68
CA SER A 114 22.01 -25.00 -14.98
C SER A 114 22.49 -23.53 -15.05
N ARG A 115 22.35 -22.72 -13.99
CA ARG A 115 22.85 -21.32 -13.99
C ARG A 115 23.39 -20.90 -12.63
N LYS A 116 24.72 -20.85 -12.49
CA LYS A 116 25.37 -19.99 -11.47
C LYS A 116 24.90 -18.55 -11.68
N THR A 117 24.16 -17.96 -10.74
CA THR A 117 24.48 -16.62 -10.18
C THR A 117 23.44 -16.10 -9.17
N ARG A 118 24.01 -15.48 -8.12
CA ARG A 118 23.55 -14.30 -7.36
C ARG A 118 22.30 -14.43 -6.49
N ILE A 119 22.57 -14.43 -5.18
CA ILE A 119 21.68 -14.08 -4.08
C ILE A 119 20.82 -12.88 -4.48
N ALA A 120 19.51 -13.10 -4.62
CA ALA A 120 18.56 -12.02 -4.80
C ALA A 120 18.56 -11.18 -3.51
N LYS A 121 18.86 -9.89 -3.66
CA LYS A 121 18.92 -8.92 -2.57
C LYS A 121 17.55 -8.85 -1.87
N GLU A 122 17.55 -9.05 -0.57
CA GLU A 122 16.42 -8.81 0.32
C GLU A 122 15.99 -7.34 0.25
N GLU A 123 14.85 -7.06 -0.39
CA GLU A 123 14.13 -5.79 -0.26
C GLU A 123 12.79 -6.02 0.45
N SER A 124 12.80 -6.66 1.63
CA SER A 124 11.58 -6.89 2.42
C SER A 124 11.57 -6.09 3.72
N CYS A 125 11.82 -4.79 3.61
CA CYS A 125 11.56 -3.87 4.71
C CYS A 125 11.03 -2.53 4.20
N TYR A 126 9.81 -2.55 3.64
CA TYR A 126 9.01 -1.32 3.45
C TYR A 126 8.39 -0.83 4.78
N HIS A 127 8.66 -1.56 5.87
CA HIS A 127 7.99 -1.42 7.15
C HIS A 127 8.64 -0.36 8.06
N CYS A 128 9.90 0.01 7.79
CA CYS A 128 10.65 0.95 8.62
C CYS A 128 11.16 2.13 7.77
N ASN A 129 10.57 3.30 8.02
CA ASN A 129 10.90 4.64 7.52
C ASN A 129 10.46 5.10 6.12
N GLU A 130 9.88 6.30 6.18
CA GLU A 130 9.29 7.18 5.17
C GLU A 130 10.16 7.47 3.93
N LEU A 131 11.48 7.24 3.99
CA LEU A 131 12.45 7.77 3.03
C LEU A 131 12.46 7.07 1.67
N HIS A 132 12.24 5.74 1.63
CA HIS A 132 12.14 5.02 0.34
C HIS A 132 10.72 5.12 -0.24
N THR A 133 9.71 5.13 0.63
CA THR A 133 8.31 5.32 0.26
C THR A 133 8.09 6.70 -0.34
N ARG A 134 8.75 7.76 0.15
CA ARG A 134 8.68 9.12 -0.43
C ARG A 134 8.93 9.13 -1.93
N ARG A 135 9.96 8.46 -2.44
CA ARG A 135 10.27 8.49 -3.89
C ARG A 135 9.25 7.75 -4.77
N LYS A 136 8.64 6.66 -4.30
CA LYS A 136 7.60 5.93 -5.06
C LYS A 136 6.20 6.54 -4.87
N LEU A 137 5.89 7.05 -3.68
CA LEU A 137 4.61 7.70 -3.35
C LEU A 137 4.52 9.10 -3.97
N LEU A 138 5.59 9.90 -3.95
CA LEU A 138 5.64 11.20 -4.65
C LEU A 138 5.56 11.04 -6.17
N ARG A 139 6.15 9.97 -6.74
CA ARG A 139 5.98 9.65 -8.17
C ARG A 139 4.51 9.31 -8.49
N ASN A 140 3.90 8.36 -7.77
CA ASN A 140 2.50 8.02 -7.97
C ASN A 140 1.51 9.18 -7.69
N LEU A 141 1.80 10.03 -6.71
CA LEU A 141 1.01 11.23 -6.43
C LEU A 141 1.19 12.27 -7.54
N ASN A 142 2.42 12.51 -8.03
CA ASN A 142 2.66 13.40 -9.15
C ASN A 142 2.01 12.90 -10.44
N ASP A 143 2.02 11.58 -10.70
CA ASP A 143 1.37 10.98 -11.87
C ASP A 143 -0.15 11.16 -11.81
N ARG A 144 -0.75 11.01 -10.62
CA ARG A 144 -2.20 11.25 -10.41
C ARG A 144 -2.57 12.73 -10.46
N ILE A 145 -1.73 13.63 -9.96
CA ILE A 145 -1.93 15.08 -10.08
C ILE A 145 -1.74 15.53 -11.54
N ALA A 146 -0.79 14.95 -12.28
CA ALA A 146 -0.58 15.22 -13.70
C ALA A 146 -1.78 14.75 -14.54
N SER A 147 -2.31 13.56 -14.26
CA SER A 147 -3.55 13.04 -14.86
C SER A 147 -4.79 13.88 -14.53
N ALA A 148 -4.83 14.52 -13.35
CA ALA A 148 -5.92 15.41 -12.97
C ALA A 148 -5.78 16.84 -13.55
N ARG A 149 -4.61 17.21 -14.10
CA ARG A 149 -4.35 18.49 -14.75
C ARG A 149 -4.48 18.46 -16.27
N THR A 150 -4.51 17.28 -16.89
CA THR A 150 -4.86 17.18 -18.31
C THR A 150 -6.36 17.47 -18.45
N PRO A 151 -6.77 18.58 -19.08
CA PRO A 151 -8.18 18.79 -19.38
C PRO A 151 -8.68 17.61 -20.21
N PRO A 152 -9.92 17.15 -20.00
CA PRO A 152 -10.50 16.12 -20.88
C PRO A 152 -10.35 16.59 -22.33
N PRO A 153 -10.07 15.69 -23.29
CA PRO A 153 -9.94 16.08 -24.68
C PRO A 153 -11.22 16.81 -25.08
N LEU A 154 -11.08 18.08 -25.46
CA LEU A 154 -12.17 18.88 -26.00
C LEU A 154 -12.79 18.06 -27.13
N TYR A 155 -14.08 17.79 -26.98
CA TYR A 155 -14.90 17.09 -27.96
C TYR A 155 -14.70 17.75 -29.32
N ARG A 156 -13.99 17.08 -30.23
CA ARG A 156 -13.87 17.56 -31.61
C ARG A 156 -15.26 17.46 -32.23
N PRO A 157 -15.83 18.56 -32.77
CA PRO A 157 -17.09 18.45 -33.49
C PRO A 157 -16.90 17.52 -34.68
N MET A 158 -17.81 16.54 -34.81
CA MET A 158 -17.87 15.69 -35.99
C MET A 158 -18.13 16.55 -37.22
N PRO A 159 -17.41 16.36 -38.34
CA PRO A 159 -17.74 17.07 -39.57
C PRO A 159 -19.12 16.60 -40.05
N CYS A 160 -20.05 17.54 -40.17
CA CYS A 160 -21.32 17.31 -40.87
C CYS A 160 -21.00 16.80 -42.28
N LYS A 161 -21.42 15.57 -42.59
CA LYS A 161 -21.45 15.08 -43.96
C LYS A 161 -22.69 15.68 -44.61
N ASN A 162 -22.47 16.54 -45.60
CA ASN A 162 -23.51 16.95 -46.54
C ASN A 162 -23.80 15.78 -47.49
N THR A 163 -24.99 15.19 -47.35
CA THR A 163 -25.82 14.57 -48.42
C THR A 163 -27.20 14.36 -47.86
#